data_AF-A0A8J3PQR2-F1
#
_entry.id   AF-A0A8J3PQR2-F1
#
_cell.length_a   1.000
_cell.length_b   1.000
_cell.length_c   1.000
_cell.angle_alpha   90.00
_cell.angle_beta   90.00
_cell.angle_gamma   90.00
#
_symmetry.space_group_name_H-M   'P 1'
#
loop_
_entity.id
_entity.type
_entity.pdbx_description
1 polymer ?
#
loop_
_entity_poly.entity_id
_entity_poly.type
_entity_poly.pdbx_seq_one_letter_code
_entity_poly.pdbx_strand_id
1 'polypeptide(L)'
;MVRRQDALQGEAEAVSLDLELQERLSTLGDPVRVGSAALGLMVRRDLDMTTTCPALGMPVTEAVAQLGARLAVHPRVRQVQFRDDTGHWNTDPAYPDGLYLGVRYRSPQGHDWTLDLWFVDEPERQPDLADLRTMPPRLTGEARVAILRIKDAWADRPEYGVAVRGVDVYRSVLDDGVRTPEQFTQWLSARSHRS
;
A
#
# COMPACT_ATOMS: atom_id res chain seq x y z
N MET A 1 -2.93 19.93 4.24
CA MET A 1 -3.27 18.50 4.05
C MET A 1 -3.07 18.08 2.60
N VAL A 2 -3.91 18.52 1.65
CA VAL A 2 -3.77 18.18 0.22
C VAL A 2 -2.37 18.52 -0.33
N ARG A 3 -1.88 19.75 -0.12
CA ARG A 3 -0.50 20.14 -0.51
C ARG A 3 0.60 19.21 0.03
N ARG A 4 0.47 18.71 1.27
CA ARG A 4 1.45 17.80 1.87
C ARG A 4 1.38 16.43 1.20
N GLN A 5 0.17 15.95 0.96
CA GLN A 5 -0.03 14.68 0.28
C GLN A 5 0.43 14.75 -1.19
N ASP A 6 0.21 15.86 -1.90
CA ASP A 6 0.69 16.01 -3.29
C ASP A 6 2.23 16.02 -3.33
N ALA A 7 2.87 16.65 -2.34
CA ALA A 7 4.33 16.56 -2.17
C ALA A 7 4.80 15.13 -1.89
N LEU A 8 4.09 14.38 -1.03
CA LEU A 8 4.39 12.96 -0.78
C LEU A 8 4.24 12.10 -2.04
N GLN A 9 3.23 12.34 -2.88
CA GLN A 9 3.09 11.64 -4.16
C GLN A 9 4.25 11.94 -5.11
N GLY A 10 4.71 13.20 -5.15
CA GLY A 10 5.90 13.58 -5.92
C GLY A 10 7.17 12.91 -5.38
N GLU A 11 7.34 12.82 -4.06
CA GLU A 11 8.44 12.05 -3.47
C GLU A 11 8.33 10.55 -3.81
N ALA A 12 7.14 9.96 -3.76
CA ALA A 12 6.92 8.55 -4.09
C ALA A 12 7.29 8.25 -5.57
N GLU A 13 6.98 9.17 -6.48
CA GLU A 13 7.42 9.09 -7.87
C GLU A 13 8.95 9.08 -7.98
N ALA A 14 9.63 9.98 -7.27
CA ALA A 14 11.09 10.04 -7.26
C ALA A 14 11.72 8.76 -6.70
N VAL A 15 11.14 8.15 -5.65
CA VAL A 15 11.58 6.84 -5.13
C VAL A 15 11.39 5.74 -6.17
N SER A 16 10.23 5.71 -6.83
CA SER A 16 9.92 4.73 -7.87
C SER A 16 10.90 4.82 -9.05
N LEU A 17 11.31 6.03 -9.42
CA LEU A 17 12.29 6.28 -10.47
C LEU A 17 13.72 5.91 -10.06
N ASP A 18 14.16 6.28 -8.85
CA ASP A 18 15.52 5.97 -8.35
C ASP A 18 15.76 4.45 -8.25
N LEU A 19 14.71 3.68 -7.95
CA LEU A 19 14.78 2.22 -7.88
C LEU A 19 14.40 1.53 -9.21
N GLU A 20 14.05 2.29 -10.25
CA GLU A 20 13.59 1.78 -11.56
C GLU A 20 12.46 0.74 -11.42
N LEU A 21 11.53 0.96 -10.48
CA LEU A 21 10.55 -0.07 -10.08
C LEU A 21 9.67 -0.49 -11.25
N GLN A 22 9.16 0.47 -12.04
CA GLN A 22 8.28 0.14 -13.16
C GLN A 22 8.96 -0.81 -14.14
N GLU A 23 10.18 -0.49 -14.60
CA GLU A 23 10.92 -1.32 -15.54
C GLU A 23 11.23 -2.70 -14.96
N ARG A 24 11.74 -2.75 -13.72
CA ARG A 24 12.15 -3.99 -13.07
C ARG A 24 10.97 -4.91 -12.73
N LEU A 25 9.83 -4.35 -12.36
CA LEU A 25 8.62 -5.13 -12.06
C LEU A 25 7.92 -5.59 -13.35
N SER A 26 7.97 -4.80 -14.42
CA SER A 26 7.41 -5.17 -15.72
C SER A 26 8.06 -6.41 -16.35
N THR A 27 9.25 -6.83 -15.89
CA THR A 27 9.84 -8.11 -16.34
C THR A 27 9.17 -9.34 -15.71
N LEU A 28 8.38 -9.14 -14.64
CA LEU A 28 7.72 -10.20 -13.87
C LEU A 28 6.22 -10.27 -14.15
N GLY A 29 5.60 -9.17 -14.57
CA GLY A 29 4.17 -9.06 -14.80
C GLY A 29 3.73 -7.64 -15.15
N ASP A 30 2.51 -7.29 -14.79
CA ASP A 30 1.93 -5.95 -14.98
C ASP A 30 1.91 -5.18 -13.64
N PRO A 31 2.89 -4.29 -13.39
CA PRO A 31 2.95 -3.51 -12.15
C PRO A 31 2.01 -2.32 -12.16
N VAL A 32 1.25 -2.20 -11.09
CA VAL A 32 0.33 -1.09 -10.83
C VAL A 32 0.68 -0.48 -9.47
N ARG A 33 0.80 0.86 -9.43
CA ARG A 33 0.88 1.58 -8.16
C ARG A 33 -0.49 1.53 -7.49
N VAL A 34 -0.53 1.12 -6.23
CA VAL A 34 -1.78 0.95 -5.47
C VAL A 34 -1.76 1.79 -4.20
N GLY A 35 -2.73 1.56 -3.31
CA GLY A 35 -2.74 2.13 -1.98
C GLY A 35 -2.84 3.65 -1.96
N SER A 36 -2.25 4.25 -0.92
CA SER A 36 -2.47 5.67 -0.65
C SER A 36 -1.76 6.59 -1.66
N ALA A 37 -0.66 6.11 -2.24
CA ALA A 37 0.11 6.79 -3.26
C ALA A 37 -0.65 6.90 -4.59
N ALA A 38 -1.42 5.88 -4.98
CA ALA A 38 -2.25 5.94 -6.19
C ALA A 38 -3.54 6.72 -5.99
N LEU A 39 -4.14 6.66 -4.80
CA LEU A 39 -5.42 7.31 -4.50
C LEU A 39 -5.30 8.79 -4.10
N GLY A 40 -4.09 9.32 -3.94
CA GLY A 40 -3.88 10.70 -3.48
C GLY A 40 -4.28 10.90 -2.01
N LEU A 41 -4.02 9.88 -1.17
CA LEU A 41 -4.42 9.79 0.24
C LEU A 41 -3.22 9.57 1.18
N MET A 42 -2.03 9.99 0.76
CA MET A 42 -0.79 9.81 1.51
C MET A 42 -0.70 10.71 2.73
N VAL A 43 -0.31 10.14 3.86
CA VAL A 43 0.12 10.89 5.06
C VAL A 43 1.48 10.42 5.59
N ARG A 44 1.99 9.30 5.06
CA ARG A 44 3.29 8.71 5.35
C ARG A 44 4.07 8.48 4.06
N ARG A 45 5.34 8.12 4.22
CA ARG A 45 6.27 7.76 3.16
C ARG A 45 6.20 6.25 2.92
N ASP A 46 5.02 5.80 2.50
CA ASP A 46 4.74 4.45 2.06
C ASP A 46 4.49 4.43 0.54
N LEU A 47 5.02 3.43 -0.15
CA LEU A 47 4.77 3.21 -1.57
C LEU A 47 4.37 1.75 -1.78
N ASP A 48 3.11 1.57 -2.16
CA ASP A 48 2.54 0.26 -2.44
C ASP A 48 2.50 0.01 -3.96
N MET A 49 2.95 -1.16 -4.40
CA MET A 49 2.79 -1.61 -5.78
C MET A 49 2.38 -3.08 -5.81
N THR A 50 1.45 -3.39 -6.70
CA THR A 50 1.01 -4.77 -6.96
C THR A 50 1.37 -5.12 -8.40
N THR A 51 2.04 -6.25 -8.59
CA THR A 51 2.43 -6.78 -9.91
C THR A 51 1.60 -8.03 -10.20
N THR A 52 0.74 -7.96 -11.21
CA THR A 52 -0.01 -9.12 -11.68
C THR A 52 0.90 -10.01 -12.51
N CYS A 53 1.21 -11.19 -11.99
CA CYS A 53 2.02 -12.21 -12.63
C CYS A 53 1.13 -13.22 -13.37
N PRO A 54 1.59 -13.84 -14.47
CA PRO A 54 0.79 -14.87 -15.15
C PRO A 54 0.52 -16.12 -14.30
N ALA A 55 1.45 -16.48 -13.42
CA ALA A 55 1.33 -17.58 -12.45
C ALA A 55 2.40 -17.44 -11.36
N LEU A 56 2.09 -17.86 -10.13
CA LEU A 56 3.06 -17.95 -9.04
C LEU A 56 3.66 -19.36 -8.95
N GLY A 57 4.80 -19.54 -9.62
CA GLY A 57 5.58 -20.79 -9.55
C GLY A 57 7.06 -20.51 -9.32
N MET A 58 7.85 -21.57 -9.14
CA MET A 58 9.30 -21.48 -8.84
C MET A 58 10.08 -20.48 -9.72
N PRO A 59 9.89 -20.41 -11.05
CA PRO A 59 10.59 -19.42 -11.87
C PRO A 59 10.29 -17.96 -11.47
N VAL A 60 9.04 -17.64 -11.14
CA VAL A 60 8.65 -16.30 -10.67
C VAL A 60 9.18 -16.06 -9.26
N THR A 61 9.10 -17.06 -8.38
CA THR A 61 9.66 -16.97 -7.02
C THR A 61 11.16 -16.65 -7.04
N GLU A 62 11.93 -17.36 -7.86
CA GLU A 62 13.36 -17.10 -8.05
C GLU A 62 13.61 -15.69 -8.61
N ALA A 63 12.82 -15.27 -9.60
CA ALA A 63 12.97 -13.97 -10.22
C ALA A 63 12.63 -12.80 -9.27
N VAL A 64 11.61 -12.97 -8.40
CA VAL A 64 11.28 -12.03 -7.31
C VAL A 64 12.41 -12.00 -6.27
N ALA A 65 12.96 -13.15 -5.87
CA ALA A 65 14.09 -13.21 -4.95
C ALA A 65 15.33 -12.51 -5.52
N GLN A 66 15.62 -12.70 -6.81
CA GLN A 66 16.70 -12.01 -7.52
C GLN A 66 16.45 -10.50 -7.61
N LEU A 67 15.21 -10.07 -7.83
CA LEU A 67 14.85 -8.64 -7.76
C LEU A 67 15.14 -8.09 -6.36
N GLY A 68 14.72 -8.80 -5.31
CA GLY A 68 15.03 -8.44 -3.94
C GLY A 68 16.53 -8.30 -3.67
N ALA A 69 17.35 -9.22 -4.18
CA ALA A 69 18.80 -9.15 -4.08
C ALA A 69 19.39 -7.92 -4.80
N ARG A 70 18.89 -7.59 -6.00
CA ARG A 70 19.29 -6.38 -6.74
C ARG A 70 18.91 -5.10 -5.99
N LEU A 71 17.73 -5.05 -5.39
CA LEU A 71 17.31 -3.93 -4.56
C LEU A 71 18.17 -3.81 -3.29
N ALA A 72 18.53 -4.93 -2.67
CA ALA A 72 19.30 -4.95 -1.43
C ALA A 72 20.72 -4.37 -1.55
N VAL A 73 21.30 -4.38 -2.76
CA VAL A 73 22.62 -3.78 -3.03
C VAL A 73 22.55 -2.33 -3.51
N HIS A 74 21.35 -1.77 -3.65
CA HIS A 74 21.19 -0.36 -4.00
C HIS A 74 21.69 0.52 -2.85
N PRO A 75 22.50 1.58 -3.10
CA PRO A 75 23.16 2.37 -2.04
C PRO A 75 22.20 3.08 -1.08
N ARG A 76 20.93 3.21 -1.45
CA ARG A 76 19.87 3.83 -0.65
C ARG A 76 18.91 2.83 0.00
N VAL A 77 19.09 1.55 -0.24
CA VAL A 77 18.27 0.50 0.38
C VAL A 77 19.03 -0.06 1.57
N ARG A 78 18.37 -0.03 2.73
CA ARG A 78 18.92 -0.55 3.99
C ARG A 78 18.54 -2.01 4.22
N GLN A 79 17.35 -2.40 3.76
CA GLN A 79 16.77 -3.71 4.05
C GLN A 79 15.82 -4.11 2.92
N VAL A 80 15.86 -5.39 2.57
CA VAL A 80 14.84 -6.07 1.77
C VAL A 80 14.39 -7.29 2.55
N GLN A 81 13.08 -7.48 2.68
CA GLN A 81 12.46 -8.66 3.25
C GLN A 81 11.71 -9.38 2.14
N PHE A 82 11.99 -10.66 1.95
CA PHE A 82 11.18 -11.54 1.11
C PHE A 82 10.22 -12.32 2.00
N ARG A 83 8.95 -12.41 1.59
CA ARG A 83 7.95 -13.26 2.22
C ARG A 83 7.19 -14.02 1.14
N ASP A 84 6.97 -15.30 1.40
CA ASP A 84 6.16 -16.20 0.58
C ASP A 84 4.87 -16.47 1.34
N ASP A 85 3.76 -15.95 0.82
CA ASP A 85 2.41 -16.15 1.33
C ASP A 85 1.61 -17.02 0.33
N THR A 86 2.22 -18.04 -0.27
CA THR A 86 1.56 -18.97 -1.21
C THR A 86 1.20 -20.31 -0.57
N GLY A 87 0.17 -20.97 -1.09
CA GLY A 87 -0.25 -22.31 -0.70
C GLY A 87 -0.52 -22.45 0.80
N HIS A 88 0.25 -23.30 1.47
CA HIS A 88 0.07 -23.55 2.91
C HIS A 88 0.53 -22.40 3.81
N TRP A 89 1.30 -21.44 3.28
CA TRP A 89 1.68 -20.22 3.99
C TRP A 89 0.60 -19.14 3.92
N ASN A 90 -0.34 -19.24 2.97
CA ASN A 90 -1.49 -18.35 2.92
C ASN A 90 -2.50 -18.71 4.02
N THR A 91 -2.52 -17.91 5.09
CA THR A 91 -3.42 -18.13 6.23
C THR A 91 -4.71 -17.32 6.17
N ASP A 92 -4.87 -16.42 5.19
CA ASP A 92 -6.07 -15.59 5.05
C ASP A 92 -6.71 -15.82 3.66
N PRO A 93 -7.76 -16.66 3.57
CA PRO A 93 -8.37 -17.00 2.29
C PRO A 93 -9.05 -15.81 1.59
N ALA A 94 -9.24 -14.68 2.29
CA ALA A 94 -9.74 -13.46 1.67
C ALA A 94 -8.71 -12.81 0.73
N TYR A 95 -7.42 -13.13 0.88
CA TYR A 95 -6.34 -12.64 0.03
C TYR A 95 -5.88 -13.74 -0.94
N PRO A 96 -5.45 -13.37 -2.17
CA PRO A 96 -4.84 -14.32 -3.07
C PRO A 96 -3.50 -14.82 -2.51
N ASP A 97 -3.00 -15.91 -3.09
CA ASP A 97 -1.61 -16.26 -2.92
C ASP A 97 -0.72 -15.11 -3.42
N GLY A 98 0.42 -14.92 -2.76
CA GLY A 98 1.29 -13.80 -3.11
C GLY A 98 2.73 -13.98 -2.65
N LEU A 99 3.64 -13.40 -3.43
CA LEU A 99 5.01 -13.12 -2.98
C LEU A 99 5.11 -11.66 -2.61
N TYR A 100 5.94 -11.35 -1.63
CA TYR A 100 6.10 -10.00 -1.11
C TYR A 100 7.56 -9.61 -0.96
N LEU A 101 7.88 -8.39 -1.40
CA LEU A 101 9.12 -7.69 -1.08
C LEU A 101 8.82 -6.43 -0.26
N GLY A 102 9.26 -6.44 0.99
CA GLY A 102 9.28 -5.25 1.85
C GLY A 102 10.62 -4.55 1.78
N VAL A 103 10.67 -3.28 1.38
CA VAL A 103 11.91 -2.53 1.18
C VAL A 103 11.98 -1.34 2.13
N ARG A 104 13.12 -1.16 2.81
CA ARG A 104 13.46 0.05 3.56
C ARG A 104 14.45 0.89 2.76
N TYR A 105 13.99 2.05 2.31
CA TYR A 105 14.72 2.95 1.44
C TYR A 105 14.95 4.31 2.13
N ARG A 106 16.07 4.97 1.84
CA ARG A 106 16.34 6.35 2.30
C ARG A 106 16.58 7.26 1.11
N SER A 107 15.73 8.26 0.93
CA SER A 107 15.83 9.20 -0.19
C SER A 107 17.12 10.03 -0.15
N PRO A 108 17.53 10.65 -1.28
CA PRO A 108 18.66 11.58 -1.28
C PRO A 108 18.53 12.71 -0.26
N GLN A 109 17.30 13.09 0.11
CA GLN A 109 17.01 14.11 1.12
C GLN A 109 17.04 13.56 2.56
N GLY A 110 17.37 12.29 2.76
CA GLY A 110 17.46 11.64 4.06
C GLY A 110 16.13 11.17 4.63
N HIS A 111 15.06 11.13 3.83
CA HIS A 111 13.76 10.65 4.28
C HIS A 111 13.67 9.13 4.19
N ASP A 112 13.22 8.48 5.26
CA ASP A 112 12.97 7.04 5.26
C ASP A 112 11.63 6.72 4.61
N TRP A 113 11.65 5.69 3.77
CA TRP A 113 10.51 5.14 3.02
C TRP A 113 10.35 3.64 3.29
N THR A 114 9.10 3.21 3.26
CA THR A 114 8.74 1.80 3.22
C THR A 114 8.07 1.53 1.89
N LEU A 115 8.51 0.47 1.21
CA LEU A 115 7.85 0.02 -0.01
C LEU A 115 7.30 -1.37 0.23
N ASP A 116 6.06 -1.56 -0.18
CA ASP A 116 5.34 -2.82 -0.12
C ASP A 116 5.08 -3.27 -1.56
N LEU A 117 5.86 -4.25 -2.02
CA LEU A 117 5.77 -4.76 -3.39
C LEU A 117 5.16 -6.17 -3.36
N TRP A 118 3.97 -6.32 -3.92
CA TRP A 118 3.25 -7.58 -4.02
C TRP A 118 3.30 -8.16 -5.42
N PHE A 119 3.33 -9.48 -5.50
CA PHE A 119 3.27 -10.26 -6.74
C PHE A 119 2.16 -11.30 -6.60
N VAL A 120 1.14 -11.21 -7.43
CA VAL A 120 -0.09 -12.04 -7.34
C VAL A 120 -0.49 -12.54 -8.72
N ASP A 121 -1.12 -13.71 -8.82
CA ASP A 121 -1.68 -14.27 -10.07
C ASP A 121 -3.22 -14.31 -10.10
N GLU A 122 -3.88 -14.00 -8.98
CA GLU A 122 -5.35 -13.80 -8.89
C GLU A 122 -5.69 -12.33 -8.56
N PRO A 123 -5.45 -11.37 -9.49
CA PRO A 123 -5.59 -9.93 -9.23
C PRO A 123 -7.01 -9.49 -8.86
N GLU A 124 -8.04 -10.27 -9.23
CA GLU A 124 -9.43 -9.99 -8.87
C GLU A 124 -9.69 -10.13 -7.36
N ARG A 125 -8.90 -10.96 -6.67
CA ARG A 125 -8.97 -11.15 -5.22
C ARG A 125 -8.11 -10.16 -4.44
N GLN A 126 -7.19 -9.44 -5.10
CA GLN A 126 -6.34 -8.47 -4.43
C GLN A 126 -7.14 -7.20 -4.08
N PRO A 127 -7.31 -6.85 -2.77
CA PRO A 127 -8.18 -5.74 -2.38
C PRO A 127 -7.70 -4.37 -2.84
N ASP A 128 -6.39 -4.13 -2.87
CA ASP A 128 -5.84 -2.83 -3.29
C ASP A 128 -6.11 -2.52 -4.78
N LEU A 129 -6.13 -3.54 -5.64
CA LEU A 129 -6.55 -3.41 -7.03
C LEU A 129 -8.05 -3.14 -7.15
N ALA A 130 -8.87 -3.72 -6.26
CA ALA A 130 -10.30 -3.42 -6.20
C ALA A 130 -10.57 -1.98 -5.74
N ASP A 131 -9.82 -1.49 -4.75
CA ASP A 131 -9.88 -0.11 -4.27
C ASP A 131 -9.59 0.88 -5.41
N LEU A 132 -8.56 0.63 -6.23
CA LEU A 132 -8.25 1.45 -7.39
C LEU A 132 -9.37 1.53 -8.43
N ARG A 133 -10.13 0.46 -8.62
CA ARG A 133 -11.26 0.45 -9.56
C ARG A 133 -12.47 1.18 -9.01
N THR A 134 -12.73 1.07 -7.71
CA THR A 134 -14.02 1.41 -7.11
C THR A 134 -14.02 2.73 -6.36
N MET A 135 -12.89 3.16 -5.80
CA MET A 135 -12.80 4.37 -4.99
C MET A 135 -12.71 5.68 -5.78
N PRO A 136 -11.96 5.80 -6.90
CA PRO A 136 -11.75 7.10 -7.53
C PRO A 136 -13.02 7.89 -7.86
N PRO A 137 -14.11 7.29 -8.39
CA PRO A 137 -15.35 8.02 -8.65
C PRO A 137 -16.04 8.56 -7.38
N ARG A 138 -15.71 8.00 -6.21
CA ARG A 138 -16.30 8.33 -4.91
C ARG A 138 -15.46 9.32 -4.10
N LEU A 139 -14.19 9.54 -4.49
CA LEU A 139 -13.24 10.41 -3.82
C LEU A 139 -13.47 11.89 -4.19
N THR A 140 -14.58 12.46 -3.73
CA THR A 140 -14.83 13.91 -3.84
C THR A 140 -13.78 14.72 -3.08
N GLY A 141 -13.64 16.01 -3.38
CA GLY A 141 -12.71 16.89 -2.66
C GLY A 141 -12.95 16.91 -1.14
N GLU A 142 -14.21 16.86 -0.71
CA GLU A 142 -14.58 16.78 0.70
C GLU A 142 -14.18 15.43 1.31
N ALA A 143 -14.48 14.31 0.63
CA ALA A 143 -14.12 12.98 1.09
C ALA A 143 -12.60 12.80 1.21
N ARG A 144 -11.84 13.31 0.23
CA ARG A 144 -10.37 13.29 0.25
C ARG A 144 -9.82 14.07 1.44
N VAL A 145 -10.35 15.27 1.71
CA VAL A 145 -9.94 16.07 2.88
C VAL A 145 -10.27 15.37 4.19
N ALA A 146 -11.46 14.76 4.30
CA ALA A 146 -11.87 14.00 5.48
C ALA A 146 -10.95 12.80 5.74
N ILE A 147 -10.68 11.98 4.71
CA ILE A 147 -9.77 10.83 4.81
C ILE A 147 -8.39 11.30 5.25
N LEU A 148 -7.81 12.30 4.59
CA LEU A 148 -6.50 12.82 4.96
C LEU A 148 -6.48 13.31 6.41
N ARG A 149 -7.51 14.04 6.85
CA ARG A 149 -7.65 14.52 8.23
C ARG A 149 -7.64 13.38 9.25
N ILE A 150 -8.41 12.35 8.98
CA ILE A 150 -8.50 11.20 9.88
C ILE A 150 -7.19 10.42 9.88
N LYS A 151 -6.62 10.13 8.70
CA LYS A 151 -5.34 9.42 8.60
C LYS A 151 -4.22 10.18 9.33
N ASP A 152 -4.12 11.49 9.14
CA ASP A 152 -3.09 12.32 9.79
C ASP A 152 -3.19 12.28 11.31
N ALA A 153 -4.41 12.35 11.86
CA ALA A 153 -4.65 12.28 13.31
C ALA A 153 -4.41 10.89 13.92
N TRP A 154 -4.40 9.84 13.09
CA TRP A 154 -4.27 8.44 13.53
C TRP A 154 -2.93 7.80 13.16
N ALA A 155 -2.15 8.37 12.25
CA ALA A 155 -0.96 7.73 11.68
C ALA A 155 0.10 7.33 12.71
N ASP A 156 0.20 8.09 13.81
CA ASP A 156 1.20 7.86 14.87
C ASP A 156 0.62 7.10 16.07
N ARG A 157 -0.65 6.69 16.01
CA ARG A 157 -1.27 5.88 17.06
C ARG A 157 -0.84 4.42 16.97
N PRO A 158 -0.53 3.76 18.10
CA PRO A 158 -0.05 2.37 18.09
C PRO A 158 -1.07 1.37 17.52
N GLU A 159 -2.36 1.69 17.56
CA GLU A 159 -3.43 0.86 17.02
C GLU A 159 -3.50 0.90 15.49
N TYR A 160 -2.97 1.97 14.87
CA TYR A 160 -3.06 2.20 13.43
C TYR A 160 -2.01 1.37 12.67
N GLY A 161 -2.48 0.56 11.72
CA GLY A 161 -1.71 -0.46 11.03
C GLY A 161 -1.84 -1.86 11.66
N VAL A 162 -2.34 -1.96 12.89
CA VAL A 162 -2.53 -3.22 13.63
C VAL A 162 -4.02 -3.56 13.72
N ALA A 163 -4.76 -2.86 14.60
CA ALA A 163 -6.19 -3.08 14.82
C ALA A 163 -7.06 -2.16 13.95
N VAL A 164 -6.51 -1.03 13.52
CA VAL A 164 -7.17 -0.06 12.64
C VAL A 164 -6.39 0.05 11.34
N ARG A 165 -7.02 -0.25 10.21
CA ARG A 165 -6.37 -0.30 8.90
C ARG A 165 -6.77 0.93 8.07
N GLY A 166 -6.02 1.24 7.02
CA GLY A 166 -6.36 2.33 6.09
C GLY A 166 -7.76 2.16 5.48
N VAL A 167 -8.14 0.92 5.18
CA VAL A 167 -9.47 0.55 4.66
C VAL A 167 -10.61 0.93 5.63
N ASP A 168 -10.38 0.89 6.95
CA ASP A 168 -11.38 1.33 7.93
C ASP A 168 -11.67 2.83 7.78
N VAL A 169 -10.64 3.64 7.55
CA VAL A 169 -10.80 5.07 7.30
C VAL A 169 -11.57 5.29 5.99
N TYR A 170 -11.18 4.60 4.91
CA TYR A 170 -11.84 4.72 3.62
C TYR A 170 -13.33 4.36 3.70
N ARG A 171 -13.64 3.20 4.29
CA ARG A 171 -15.00 2.73 4.51
C ARG A 171 -15.82 3.73 5.32
N SER A 172 -15.31 4.16 6.48
CA SER A 172 -16.06 5.08 7.35
C SER A 172 -16.44 6.39 6.65
N VAL A 173 -15.55 6.92 5.79
CA VAL A 173 -15.80 8.19 5.08
C VAL A 173 -16.70 7.97 3.86
N LEU A 174 -16.42 6.95 3.06
CA LEU A 174 -17.08 6.75 1.77
C LEU A 174 -18.45 6.09 1.90
N ASP A 175 -18.61 5.18 2.87
CA ASP A 175 -19.83 4.40 3.05
C ASP A 175 -20.70 4.97 4.18
N ASP A 176 -20.07 5.42 5.28
CA ASP A 176 -20.79 5.79 6.52
C ASP A 176 -20.80 7.31 6.81
N GLY A 177 -20.28 8.13 5.89
CA GLY A 177 -20.36 9.59 5.96
C GLY A 177 -19.52 10.25 7.06
N VAL A 178 -18.53 9.54 7.63
CA VAL A 178 -17.60 10.11 8.62
C VAL A 178 -16.76 11.23 7.98
N ARG A 179 -16.52 12.32 8.72
CA ARG A 179 -15.78 13.50 8.24
C ARG A 179 -14.70 14.02 9.19
N THR A 180 -14.63 13.50 10.42
CA THR A 180 -13.73 14.00 11.47
C THR A 180 -13.08 12.85 12.25
N PRO A 181 -11.89 13.06 12.86
CA PRO A 181 -11.25 12.07 13.73
C PRO A 181 -12.12 11.62 14.91
N GLU A 182 -12.94 12.52 15.46
CA GLU A 182 -13.85 12.25 16.56
C GLU A 182 -14.98 11.31 16.11
N GLN A 183 -15.59 11.60 14.95
CA GLN A 183 -16.59 10.72 14.34
C GLN A 183 -15.99 9.35 13.97
N PHE A 184 -14.75 9.31 13.50
CA PHE A 184 -14.07 8.05 13.21
C PHE A 184 -13.86 7.21 14.46
N THR A 185 -13.53 7.85 15.58
CA THR A 185 -13.40 7.16 16.88
C THR A 185 -14.74 6.54 17.30
N GLN A 186 -15.85 7.30 17.17
CA GLN A 186 -17.20 6.80 17.44
C GLN A 186 -17.59 5.65 16.51
N TRP A 187 -17.22 5.75 15.23
CA TRP A 187 -17.45 4.71 14.23
C TRP A 187 -16.73 3.41 14.58
N LEU A 188 -15.45 3.50 14.99
CA LEU A 188 -14.68 2.33 15.46
C LEU A 188 -15.34 1.67 16.67
N SER A 189 -15.76 2.45 17.67
CA SER A 189 -16.48 1.93 18.84
C SER A 189 -17.76 1.22 18.44
N ALA A 190 -18.56 1.81 17.55
CA ALA A 190 -19.82 1.21 17.08
C ALA A 190 -19.61 -0.06 16.23
N ARG A 191 -18.48 -0.19 15.54
CA ARG A 191 -18.10 -1.40 14.80
C ARG A 191 -17.77 -2.55 15.73
N SER A 192 -16.98 -2.31 16.77
CA SER A 192 -16.59 -3.33 17.74
C SER A 192 -17.77 -3.93 18.53
N HIS A 193 -18.94 -3.27 18.53
CA HIS A 193 -20.17 -3.80 19.13
C HIS A 193 -21.04 -4.61 18.16
N ARG A 194 -20.67 -4.69 16.86
CA ARG A 194 -21.40 -5.43 15.81
C ARG A 194 -20.65 -6.67 15.31
N SER A 195 -19.40 -6.86 15.73
CA SER A 195 -18.60 -8.05 15.50
C SER A 195 -18.64 -8.95 16.73
#